data_AF-A0A0Q7M8Z9-F1
#
_entry.id   AF-A0A0Q7M8Z9-F1
#
_cell.length_a   1.000
_cell.length_b   1.000
_cell.length_c   1.000
_cell.angle_alpha   90.00
_cell.angle_beta   90.00
_cell.angle_gamma   90.00
#
_symmetry.space_group_name_H-M   'P 1'
#
loop_
_entity.id
_entity.type
_entity.pdbx_description
1 polymer ?
#
loop_
_entity_poly.entity_id
_entity_poly.type
_entity_poly.pdbx_seq_one_letter_code
_entity_poly.pdbx_strand_id
1 'polypeptide(L)'
;MLSRRMFLASSSAIAVAHLAPAFPVSTAPVAAVATKPATTIWIAGHHGDFDWHVFEGKNKIDVLREALNYHGHGNAEEIEDMLTLDDEALKKELDYMHFGLDRAAKMDGLTPEEIKSHHWLRAGFGACCDRCSSECYDGDGGRAFGTEAVCEECTTIVDLLGSDSYDKELGEERLTEWFLNHDCDEASVRKQMSRDFDPELIPPEIWQKCLAEARAEL
;
A
#
# COMPACT_ATOMS: atom_id res chain seq x y z
N MET A 1 80.22 -57.83 -11.97
CA MET A 1 79.41 -58.69 -11.10
C MET A 1 77.95 -58.29 -11.27
N LEU A 2 77.11 -59.19 -11.79
CA LEU A 2 75.65 -59.06 -11.68
C LEU A 2 75.24 -59.20 -10.20
N SER A 3 74.19 -58.48 -9.79
CA SER A 3 73.15 -58.90 -8.83
C SER A 3 72.61 -57.66 -8.10
N ARG A 4 71.32 -57.45 -7.80
CA ARG A 4 70.01 -58.05 -8.07
C ARG A 4 69.00 -57.12 -7.38
N ARG A 5 67.83 -56.89 -8.00
CA ARG A 5 66.51 -56.63 -7.34
C ARG A 5 66.39 -55.32 -6.52
N MET A 6 65.26 -54.63 -6.37
CA MET A 6 63.89 -54.60 -6.91
C MET A 6 63.22 -53.40 -6.19
N PHE A 7 62.25 -52.74 -6.85
CA PHE A 7 61.03 -52.11 -6.27
C PHE A 7 61.23 -50.88 -5.33
N LEU A 8 60.42 -49.81 -5.30
CA LEU A 8 59.11 -49.48 -5.89
C LEU A 8 58.99 -47.94 -5.95
N ALA A 9 57.99 -47.51 -6.72
CA ALA A 9 57.58 -46.15 -6.98
C ALA A 9 57.29 -45.29 -5.74
N SER A 10 57.49 -43.97 -5.88
CA SER A 10 56.42 -43.02 -5.53
C SER A 10 56.61 -41.71 -6.28
N SER A 11 55.53 -41.26 -6.91
CA SER A 11 55.43 -40.07 -7.75
C SER A 11 54.94 -38.90 -6.92
N SER A 12 55.57 -37.74 -7.04
CA SER A 12 54.94 -36.46 -6.74
C SER A 12 55.38 -35.43 -7.77
N ALA A 13 54.42 -35.03 -8.60
CA ALA A 13 54.56 -33.96 -9.58
C ALA A 13 54.38 -32.61 -8.90
N ILE A 14 55.27 -31.66 -9.22
CA ILE A 14 55.02 -30.23 -9.03
C ILE A 14 55.10 -29.61 -10.42
N ALA A 15 53.98 -29.12 -10.92
CA ALA A 15 53.95 -28.26 -12.11
C ALA A 15 53.31 -26.93 -11.70
N VAL A 16 54.15 -25.89 -11.71
CA VAL A 16 53.79 -24.50 -11.47
C VAL A 16 53.02 -24.00 -12.70
N ALA A 17 51.77 -23.60 -12.50
CA ALA A 17 50.98 -22.93 -13.53
C ALA A 17 51.14 -21.41 -13.41
N HIS A 18 51.45 -20.78 -14.54
CA HIS A 18 51.67 -19.36 -14.71
C HIS A 18 50.41 -18.52 -14.49
N LEU A 19 50.60 -17.40 -13.80
CA LEU A 19 49.65 -16.32 -13.55
C LEU A 19 49.25 -15.59 -14.84
N ALA A 20 47.97 -15.69 -15.20
CA ALA A 20 47.28 -14.69 -16.01
C ALA A 20 46.17 -14.07 -15.14
N PRO A 21 45.97 -12.74 -15.13
CA PRO A 21 44.89 -12.13 -14.37
C PRO A 21 43.56 -12.44 -15.08
N ALA A 22 42.86 -13.45 -14.58
CA ALA A 22 41.46 -13.66 -14.93
C ALA A 22 40.66 -12.52 -14.29
N PHE A 23 40.18 -11.58 -15.11
CA PHE A 23 39.13 -10.67 -14.67
C PHE A 23 37.91 -11.52 -14.30
N PRO A 24 37.38 -11.41 -13.07
CA PRO A 24 36.14 -12.07 -12.75
C PRO A 24 35.06 -11.47 -13.64
N VAL A 25 34.55 -12.26 -14.57
CA VAL A 25 33.24 -11.99 -15.17
C VAL A 25 32.26 -12.10 -14.02
N SER A 26 31.95 -10.96 -13.41
CA SER A 26 30.85 -10.81 -12.48
C SER A 26 29.59 -11.11 -13.28
N THR A 27 29.12 -12.35 -13.22
CA THR A 27 27.75 -12.69 -13.56
C THR A 27 26.90 -11.95 -12.54
N ALA A 28 26.49 -10.72 -12.87
CA ALA A 28 25.47 -10.02 -12.12
C ALA A 28 24.29 -10.99 -11.96
N PRO A 29 23.79 -11.21 -10.73
CA PRO A 29 22.61 -12.03 -10.56
C PRO A 29 21.52 -11.37 -11.39
N VAL A 30 20.99 -12.10 -12.37
CA VAL A 30 19.73 -11.72 -13.01
C VAL A 30 18.75 -11.63 -11.85
N ALA A 31 18.31 -10.42 -11.53
CA ALA A 31 17.33 -10.19 -10.49
C ALA A 31 16.16 -11.12 -10.78
N ALA A 32 15.99 -12.14 -9.93
CA ALA A 32 14.82 -12.99 -10.00
C ALA A 32 13.63 -12.05 -9.87
N VAL A 33 12.83 -11.94 -10.94
CA VAL A 33 11.59 -11.20 -10.90
C VAL A 33 10.77 -11.88 -9.80
N ALA A 34 10.66 -11.22 -8.65
CA ALA A 34 9.87 -11.74 -7.53
C ALA A 34 8.45 -11.96 -8.05
N THR A 35 8.07 -13.22 -8.23
CA THR A 35 6.72 -13.59 -8.63
C THR A 35 5.80 -13.15 -7.49
N LYS A 36 4.89 -12.22 -7.78
CA LYS A 36 3.87 -11.79 -6.81
C LYS A 36 3.15 -13.03 -6.24
N PRO A 37 2.95 -13.11 -4.92
CA PRO A 37 2.16 -14.16 -4.30
C PRO A 37 0.82 -14.36 -5.02
N ALA A 38 0.41 -15.59 -5.28
CA ALA A 38 -0.91 -15.85 -5.86
C ALA A 38 -1.99 -15.85 -4.76
N THR A 39 -2.15 -14.71 -4.07
CA THR A 39 -3.08 -14.55 -2.95
C THR A 39 -4.49 -14.22 -3.43
N THR A 40 -5.50 -14.59 -2.65
CA THR A 40 -6.91 -14.24 -2.86
C THR A 40 -7.41 -13.57 -1.59
N ILE A 41 -7.50 -12.24 -1.63
CA ILE A 41 -7.73 -11.42 -0.43
C ILE A 41 -9.21 -11.12 -0.21
N TRP A 42 -9.65 -11.32 1.03
CA TRP A 42 -10.98 -10.95 1.50
C TRP A 42 -10.86 -10.02 2.69
N ILE A 43 -11.87 -9.18 2.87
CA ILE A 43 -11.96 -8.20 3.94
C ILE A 43 -13.25 -8.50 4.70
N ALA A 44 -13.16 -8.70 6.01
CA ALA A 44 -14.33 -8.91 6.86
C ALA A 44 -14.32 -7.97 8.05
N GLY A 45 -15.49 -7.63 8.57
CA GLY A 45 -15.65 -6.67 9.66
C GLY A 45 -17.10 -6.25 9.79
N HIS A 46 -17.38 -5.31 10.68
CA HIS A 46 -18.72 -4.80 10.90
C HIS A 46 -18.99 -3.53 10.10
N HIS A 47 -20.16 -3.44 9.49
CA HIS A 47 -20.59 -2.27 8.75
C HIS A 47 -20.70 -1.06 9.68
N GLY A 48 -19.86 -0.06 9.45
CA GLY A 48 -19.81 1.16 10.25
C GLY A 48 -18.77 1.14 11.36
N ASP A 49 -18.15 0.00 11.62
CA ASP A 49 -17.02 -0.11 12.55
C ASP A 49 -15.72 -0.25 11.73
N PHE A 50 -14.68 0.49 12.11
CA PHE A 50 -13.35 0.41 11.46
C PHE A 50 -12.55 -0.82 11.95
N ASP A 51 -13.23 -1.95 12.20
CA ASP A 51 -12.64 -3.19 12.72
C ASP A 51 -12.27 -4.19 11.61
N TRP A 52 -12.23 -3.75 10.36
CA TRP A 52 -11.97 -4.59 9.21
C TRP A 52 -10.64 -5.36 9.30
N HIS A 53 -10.67 -6.63 8.93
CA HIS A 53 -9.52 -7.53 8.93
C HIS A 53 -9.32 -8.23 7.58
N VAL A 54 -8.06 -8.50 7.25
CA VAL A 54 -7.66 -9.18 6.01
C VAL A 54 -7.65 -10.68 6.23
N PHE A 55 -8.27 -11.42 5.31
CA PHE A 55 -8.22 -12.88 5.26
C PHE A 55 -7.72 -13.33 3.88
N GLU A 56 -6.88 -14.36 3.86
CA GLU A 56 -6.45 -15.00 2.61
C GLU A 56 -7.19 -16.34 2.43
N GLY A 57 -7.87 -16.51 1.30
CA GLY A 57 -8.48 -17.80 1.01
C GLY A 57 -9.14 -17.89 -0.35
N LYS A 58 -9.15 -19.10 -0.93
CA LYS A 58 -9.72 -19.35 -2.26
C LYS A 58 -11.24 -19.54 -2.25
N ASN A 59 -11.79 -19.93 -1.10
CA ASN A 59 -13.20 -20.27 -0.94
C ASN A 59 -13.86 -19.29 0.03
N LYS A 60 -14.95 -18.65 -0.41
CA LYS A 60 -15.70 -17.67 0.38
C LYS A 60 -16.20 -18.24 1.72
N ILE A 61 -16.70 -19.47 1.75
CA ILE A 61 -17.25 -20.10 2.96
C ILE A 61 -16.15 -20.39 3.98
N ASP A 62 -14.99 -20.86 3.53
CA ASP A 62 -13.86 -21.13 4.43
C ASP A 62 -13.33 -19.83 5.05
N VAL A 63 -13.26 -18.77 4.24
CA VAL A 63 -12.89 -17.44 4.71
C VAL A 63 -13.95 -16.88 5.67
N LEU A 64 -15.24 -17.03 5.36
CA LEU A 64 -16.32 -16.57 6.23
C LEU A 64 -16.26 -17.26 7.60
N ARG A 65 -15.98 -18.56 7.63
CA ARG A 65 -15.77 -19.32 8.87
C ARG A 65 -14.64 -18.73 9.70
N GLU A 66 -13.49 -18.48 9.07
CA GLU A 66 -12.33 -17.91 9.76
C GLU A 66 -12.62 -16.50 10.28
N ALA A 67 -13.29 -15.68 9.47
CA ALA A 67 -13.67 -14.32 9.83
C ALA A 67 -14.64 -14.29 11.02
N LEU A 68 -15.70 -15.09 11.00
CA LEU A 68 -16.65 -15.18 12.11
C LEU A 68 -15.96 -15.61 13.41
N ASN A 69 -15.05 -16.58 13.32
CA ASN A 69 -14.27 -17.02 14.48
C ASN A 69 -13.32 -15.92 14.99
N TYR A 70 -12.67 -15.16 14.09
CA TYR A 70 -11.80 -14.04 14.45
C TYR A 70 -12.56 -12.93 15.19
N HIS A 71 -13.76 -12.58 14.73
CA HIS A 71 -14.61 -11.55 15.36
C HIS A 71 -15.45 -12.07 16.53
N GLY A 72 -15.33 -13.35 16.90
CA GLY A 72 -15.99 -13.93 18.08
C GLY A 72 -17.49 -14.18 17.91
N HIS A 73 -17.97 -14.40 16.69
CA HIS A 73 -19.38 -14.68 16.38
C HIS A 73 -19.73 -16.14 16.63
N GLY A 74 -20.02 -16.45 17.90
CA GLY A 74 -20.43 -17.79 18.33
C GLY A 74 -19.27 -18.76 18.52
N ASN A 75 -19.61 -19.96 18.94
CA ASN A 75 -18.68 -21.09 19.01
C ASN A 75 -18.62 -21.85 17.68
N ALA A 76 -17.68 -22.80 17.56
CA ALA A 76 -17.47 -23.54 16.31
C ALA A 76 -18.73 -24.26 15.79
N GLU A 77 -19.57 -24.81 16.68
CA GLU A 77 -20.82 -25.49 16.28
C GLU A 77 -21.84 -24.48 15.73
N GLU A 78 -22.01 -23.33 16.40
CA GLU A 78 -22.91 -22.25 15.95
C GLU A 78 -22.49 -21.68 14.59
N ILE A 79 -21.18 -21.52 14.36
CA ILE A 79 -20.64 -21.07 13.07
C ILE A 79 -20.93 -22.10 11.98
N GLU A 80 -20.66 -23.40 12.20
CA GLU A 80 -20.95 -24.41 11.19
C GLU A 80 -22.45 -24.48 10.87
N ASP A 81 -23.31 -24.46 11.88
CA ASP A 81 -24.77 -24.46 11.67
C ASP A 81 -25.21 -23.28 10.80
N MET A 82 -24.71 -22.08 11.09
CA MET A 82 -24.99 -20.89 10.28
C MET A 82 -24.47 -21.03 8.84
N LEU A 83 -23.29 -21.63 8.62
CA LEU A 83 -22.73 -21.83 7.28
C LEU A 83 -23.47 -22.91 6.46
N THR A 84 -24.37 -23.68 7.08
CA THR A 84 -25.27 -24.61 6.36
C THR A 84 -26.56 -23.96 5.87
N LEU A 85 -26.85 -22.72 6.30
CA LEU A 85 -27.99 -21.96 5.81
C LEU A 85 -27.89 -21.73 4.30
N ASP A 86 -29.04 -21.59 3.64
CA ASP A 86 -29.06 -21.11 2.25
C ASP A 86 -28.59 -19.65 2.17
N ASP A 87 -28.26 -19.19 0.96
CA ASP A 87 -27.68 -17.86 0.73
C ASP A 87 -28.56 -16.71 1.26
N GLU A 88 -29.89 -16.84 1.21
CA GLU A 88 -30.82 -15.79 1.66
C GLU A 88 -30.88 -15.74 3.20
N ALA A 89 -30.98 -16.90 3.83
CA ALA A 89 -30.95 -17.02 5.29
C ALA A 89 -29.59 -16.62 5.87
N LEU A 90 -28.48 -17.07 5.28
CA LEU A 90 -27.13 -16.68 5.69
C LEU A 90 -26.96 -15.17 5.56
N LYS A 91 -27.38 -14.57 4.44
CA LYS A 91 -27.33 -13.12 4.27
C LYS A 91 -28.09 -12.39 5.36
N LYS A 92 -29.29 -12.86 5.72
CA LYS A 92 -30.11 -12.23 6.76
C LYS A 92 -29.44 -12.28 8.14
N GLU A 93 -28.80 -13.40 8.49
CA GLU A 93 -28.04 -13.52 9.75
C GLU A 93 -26.83 -12.57 9.75
N LEU A 94 -26.06 -12.53 8.66
CA LEU A 94 -24.93 -11.60 8.53
C LEU A 94 -25.38 -10.13 8.62
N ASP A 95 -26.49 -9.77 7.96
CA ASP A 95 -27.06 -8.43 8.01
C ASP A 95 -27.53 -8.07 9.44
N TYR A 96 -28.11 -9.02 10.18
CA TYR A 96 -28.51 -8.82 11.58
C TYR A 96 -27.32 -8.56 12.51
N MET A 97 -26.19 -9.22 12.24
CA MET A 97 -24.93 -9.00 12.95
C MET A 97 -24.17 -7.76 12.45
N HIS A 98 -24.68 -7.06 11.42
CA HIS A 98 -23.96 -6.03 10.69
C HIS A 98 -22.60 -6.51 10.15
N PHE A 99 -22.44 -7.80 9.86
CA PHE A 99 -21.16 -8.39 9.46
C PHE A 99 -21.02 -8.48 7.94
N GLY A 100 -19.92 -7.95 7.41
CA GLY A 100 -19.59 -7.96 5.99
C GLY A 100 -18.44 -8.92 5.67
N LEU A 101 -18.48 -9.49 4.46
CA LEU A 101 -17.33 -10.19 3.86
C LEU A 101 -17.23 -9.81 2.38
N ASP A 102 -16.21 -9.03 2.05
CA ASP A 102 -16.01 -8.46 0.73
C ASP A 102 -14.73 -8.96 0.07
N ARG A 103 -14.80 -9.14 -1.24
CA ARG A 103 -13.66 -9.57 -2.06
C ARG A 103 -12.80 -8.37 -2.43
N ALA A 104 -11.56 -8.30 -1.93
CA ALA A 104 -10.61 -7.24 -2.24
C ALA A 104 -9.65 -7.59 -3.39
N ALA A 105 -10.19 -7.75 -4.61
CA ALA A 105 -9.40 -8.16 -5.79
C ALA A 105 -8.22 -7.24 -6.09
N LYS A 106 -8.32 -5.96 -5.74
CA LYS A 106 -7.25 -4.96 -5.92
C LYS A 106 -6.04 -5.16 -4.98
N MET A 107 -6.18 -6.00 -3.95
CA MET A 107 -5.11 -6.36 -3.02
C MET A 107 -4.47 -7.73 -3.33
N ASP A 108 -4.96 -8.45 -4.33
CA ASP A 108 -4.33 -9.71 -4.74
C ASP A 108 -2.89 -9.47 -5.17
N GLY A 109 -2.02 -10.44 -4.90
CA GLY A 109 -0.59 -10.26 -5.14
C GLY A 109 0.17 -9.70 -3.94
N LEU A 110 -0.53 -9.39 -2.84
CA LEU A 110 0.04 -8.97 -1.57
C LEU A 110 -0.21 -10.04 -0.51
N THR A 111 0.72 -10.22 0.42
CA THR A 111 0.44 -10.97 1.66
C THR A 111 -0.25 -10.07 2.69
N PRO A 112 -0.98 -10.63 3.68
CA PRO A 112 -1.61 -9.83 4.73
C PRO A 112 -0.65 -8.85 5.44
N GLU A 113 0.62 -9.21 5.63
CA GLU A 113 1.63 -8.38 6.28
C GLU A 113 2.13 -7.22 5.39
N GLU A 114 2.04 -7.37 4.08
CA GLU A 114 2.39 -6.35 3.08
C GLU A 114 1.27 -5.31 2.90
N ILE A 115 0.04 -5.64 3.28
CA ILE A 115 -1.09 -4.72 3.20
C ILE A 115 -0.90 -3.60 4.24
N LYS A 116 -1.13 -2.37 3.79
CA LYS A 116 -0.92 -1.10 4.51
C LYS A 116 -2.09 -0.17 4.21
N SER A 117 -2.28 0.88 5.01
CA SER A 117 -3.41 1.81 4.94
C SER A 117 -3.75 2.27 3.52
N HIS A 118 -2.76 2.66 2.71
CA HIS A 118 -2.99 3.09 1.33
C HIS A 118 -3.54 1.99 0.40
N HIS A 119 -3.26 0.71 0.68
CA HIS A 119 -3.83 -0.41 -0.09
C HIS A 119 -5.33 -0.54 0.16
N TRP A 120 -5.78 -0.28 1.39
CA TRP A 120 -7.20 -0.24 1.77
C TRP A 120 -7.98 0.81 0.99
N LEU A 121 -7.52 2.06 1.02
CA LEU A 121 -8.15 3.14 0.26
C LEU A 121 -8.17 2.86 -1.25
N ARG A 122 -7.07 2.39 -1.83
CA ARG A 122 -7.02 2.03 -3.27
C ARG A 122 -7.99 0.91 -3.64
N ALA A 123 -8.21 -0.01 -2.71
CA ALA A 123 -9.15 -1.11 -2.87
C ALA A 123 -10.62 -0.68 -2.71
N GLY A 124 -10.89 0.53 -2.23
CA GLY A 124 -12.23 1.05 -1.98
C GLY A 124 -12.76 0.81 -0.57
N PHE A 125 -11.87 0.47 0.37
CA PHE A 125 -12.19 0.28 1.78
C PHE A 125 -11.69 1.47 2.61
N GLY A 126 -12.24 1.64 3.82
CA GLY A 126 -11.72 2.61 4.80
C GLY A 126 -10.36 2.20 5.37
N ALA A 127 -9.60 3.18 5.83
CA ALA A 127 -8.32 3.02 6.51
C ALA A 127 -8.15 4.06 7.62
N CYS A 128 -7.17 3.89 8.51
CA CYS A 128 -6.73 4.98 9.36
C CYS A 128 -5.73 5.85 8.60
N CYS A 129 -5.88 7.17 8.72
CA CYS A 129 -4.95 8.16 8.19
C CYS A 129 -3.56 7.95 8.80
N ASP A 130 -2.53 7.84 7.97
CA ASP A 130 -1.15 7.61 8.42
C ASP A 130 -0.55 8.86 9.11
N ARG A 131 -1.20 10.03 9.00
CA ARG A 131 -0.73 11.30 9.58
C ARG A 131 -1.37 11.66 10.93
N CYS A 132 -2.65 11.36 11.11
CA CYS A 132 -3.39 11.71 12.34
C CYS A 132 -4.10 10.53 13.01
N SER A 133 -4.04 9.33 12.41
CA SER A 133 -4.72 8.11 12.85
C SER A 133 -6.26 8.16 12.84
N SER A 134 -6.87 9.27 12.39
CA SER A 134 -8.32 9.34 12.19
C SER A 134 -8.77 8.39 11.09
N GLU A 135 -9.95 7.82 11.27
CA GLU A 135 -10.67 7.03 10.26
C GLU A 135 -10.88 7.86 8.99
N CYS A 136 -10.69 7.25 7.82
CA CYS A 136 -10.91 7.89 6.53
C CYS A 136 -11.29 6.89 5.44
N TYR A 137 -12.05 7.33 4.45
CA TYR A 137 -12.45 6.54 3.29
C TYR A 137 -12.71 7.45 2.08
N ASP A 138 -12.76 6.90 0.88
CA ASP A 138 -12.88 7.72 -0.34
C ASP A 138 -14.10 8.67 -0.35
N GLY A 139 -15.21 8.25 0.28
CA GLY A 139 -16.43 9.06 0.37
C GLY A 139 -16.37 10.26 1.33
N ASP A 140 -15.40 10.31 2.26
CA ASP A 140 -15.15 11.46 3.14
C ASP A 140 -13.89 12.26 2.74
N GLY A 141 -13.38 12.03 1.53
CA GLY A 141 -12.18 12.70 1.03
C GLY A 141 -10.86 12.03 1.43
N GLY A 142 -10.90 10.87 2.08
CA GLY A 142 -9.71 10.04 2.33
C GLY A 142 -9.06 9.53 1.04
N ARG A 143 -7.75 9.77 0.86
CA ARG A 143 -7.01 9.47 -0.38
C ARG A 143 -5.67 8.79 -0.13
N ALA A 144 -5.18 8.09 -1.14
CA ALA A 144 -3.90 7.37 -1.07
C ALA A 144 -2.78 8.10 -1.85
N PHE A 145 -1.97 8.89 -1.17
CA PHE A 145 -0.81 9.59 -1.75
C PHE A 145 0.46 8.75 -1.59
N GLY A 146 1.03 8.25 -2.70
CA GLY A 146 2.23 7.42 -2.66
C GLY A 146 2.05 6.13 -1.85
N THR A 147 2.61 6.06 -0.65
CA THR A 147 2.45 4.91 0.28
C THR A 147 1.68 5.27 1.55
N GLU A 148 1.03 6.44 1.58
CA GLU A 148 0.23 6.92 2.70
C GLU A 148 -1.27 6.90 2.38
N ALA A 149 -2.10 6.58 3.36
CA ALA A 149 -3.51 6.94 3.41
C ALA A 149 -3.66 8.25 4.19
N VAL A 150 -4.35 9.23 3.63
CA VAL A 150 -4.43 10.58 4.19
C VAL A 150 -5.89 11.02 4.19
N CYS A 151 -6.41 11.46 5.33
CA CYS A 151 -7.76 12.02 5.42
C CYS A 151 -7.86 13.41 4.76
N GLU A 152 -9.08 13.88 4.53
CA GLU A 152 -9.32 15.21 3.95
C GLU A 152 -8.60 16.34 4.72
N GLU A 153 -8.66 16.30 6.06
CA GLU A 153 -8.04 17.32 6.92
C GLU A 153 -6.52 17.36 6.84
N CYS A 154 -5.88 16.22 6.59
CA CYS A 154 -4.42 16.10 6.49
C CYS A 154 -3.91 16.25 5.05
N THR A 155 -4.82 16.38 4.06
CA THR A 155 -4.46 16.50 2.65
C THR A 155 -3.96 17.92 2.36
N THR A 156 -2.71 18.01 1.90
CA THR A 156 -2.08 19.29 1.56
C THR A 156 -2.25 19.62 0.07
N ILE A 157 -2.00 20.87 -0.31
CA ILE A 157 -1.96 21.27 -1.72
C ILE A 157 -0.87 20.48 -2.47
N VAL A 158 0.27 20.22 -1.84
CA VAL A 158 1.36 19.46 -2.47
C VAL A 158 0.95 18.03 -2.77
N ASP A 159 0.19 17.38 -1.87
CA ASP A 159 -0.34 16.04 -2.11
C ASP A 159 -1.24 16.02 -3.35
N LEU A 160 -2.14 17.00 -3.45
CA LEU A 160 -3.08 17.16 -4.57
C LEU A 160 -2.35 17.43 -5.89
N LEU A 161 -1.38 18.34 -5.90
CA LEU A 161 -0.61 18.68 -7.10
C LEU A 161 0.27 17.53 -7.61
N GLY A 162 0.66 16.59 -6.73
CA GLY A 162 1.45 15.40 -7.06
C GLY A 162 0.64 14.18 -7.50
N SER A 163 -0.69 14.28 -7.52
CA SER A 163 -1.62 13.17 -7.80
C SER A 163 -2.11 13.19 -9.26
N ASP A 164 -3.32 12.69 -9.51
CA ASP A 164 -3.94 12.67 -10.85
C ASP A 164 -4.43 14.04 -11.32
N SER A 165 -5.00 14.10 -12.53
CA SER A 165 -5.44 15.37 -13.12
C SER A 165 -6.59 16.03 -12.37
N TYR A 166 -7.47 15.24 -11.75
CA TYR A 166 -8.60 15.78 -11.00
C TYR A 166 -8.10 16.39 -9.68
N ASP A 167 -7.21 15.69 -8.99
CA ASP A 167 -6.60 16.20 -7.75
C ASP A 167 -5.75 17.43 -8.02
N LYS A 168 -5.04 17.46 -9.14
CA LYS A 168 -4.27 18.62 -9.53
C LYS A 168 -5.15 19.85 -9.73
N GLU A 169 -6.28 19.72 -10.41
CA GLU A 169 -7.26 20.80 -10.58
C GLU A 169 -7.75 21.30 -9.21
N LEU A 170 -8.15 20.39 -8.32
CA LEU A 170 -8.55 20.73 -6.95
C LEU A 170 -7.41 21.42 -6.15
N GLY A 171 -6.17 20.98 -6.34
CA GLY A 171 -4.99 21.59 -5.71
C GLY A 171 -4.74 23.02 -6.19
N GLU A 172 -4.91 23.26 -7.49
CA GLU A 172 -4.82 24.59 -8.10
C GLU A 172 -5.97 25.50 -7.61
N GLU A 173 -7.20 25.01 -7.56
CA GLU A 173 -8.35 25.74 -6.99
C GLU A 173 -8.12 26.15 -5.53
N ARG A 174 -7.68 25.20 -4.69
CA ARG A 174 -7.36 25.47 -3.28
C ARG A 174 -6.24 26.52 -3.17
N LEU A 175 -5.20 26.44 -3.99
CA LEU A 175 -4.11 27.42 -3.97
C LEU A 175 -4.59 28.83 -4.39
N THR A 176 -5.44 28.92 -5.40
CA THR A 176 -6.06 30.19 -5.82
C THR A 176 -6.92 30.79 -4.70
N GLU A 177 -7.74 29.98 -4.03
CA GLU A 177 -8.53 30.41 -2.87
C GLU A 177 -7.65 30.92 -1.71
N TRP A 178 -6.53 30.25 -1.45
CA TRP A 178 -5.54 30.73 -0.48
C TRP A 178 -5.00 32.12 -0.82
N PHE A 179 -4.72 32.42 -2.10
CA PHE A 179 -4.30 33.77 -2.49
C PHE A 179 -5.42 34.80 -2.31
N LEU A 180 -6.66 34.47 -2.67
CA LEU A 180 -7.81 35.36 -2.50
C LEU A 180 -8.05 35.72 -1.03
N ASN A 181 -7.98 34.73 -0.15
CA ASN A 181 -8.15 34.91 1.30
C ASN A 181 -7.01 35.69 1.97
N HIS A 182 -5.93 35.96 1.24
CA HIS A 182 -4.74 36.65 1.72
C HIS A 182 -4.42 37.91 0.89
N ASP A 183 -5.41 38.51 0.22
CA ASP A 183 -5.24 39.73 -0.61
C ASP A 183 -4.10 39.60 -1.65
N CYS A 184 -3.86 38.39 -2.15
CA CYS A 184 -2.75 38.03 -3.03
C CYS A 184 -1.34 38.37 -2.45
N ASP A 185 -1.20 38.44 -1.12
CA ASP A 185 0.09 38.60 -0.42
C ASP A 185 0.83 37.25 -0.34
N GLU A 186 1.76 37.05 -1.27
CA GLU A 186 2.59 35.85 -1.34
C GLU A 186 3.36 35.56 -0.04
N ALA A 187 3.83 36.60 0.67
CA ALA A 187 4.58 36.40 1.91
C ALA A 187 3.68 35.92 3.04
N SER A 188 2.44 36.43 3.10
CA SER A 188 1.41 35.99 4.04
C SER A 188 1.02 34.52 3.79
N VAL A 189 0.75 34.16 2.52
CA VAL A 189 0.41 32.79 2.11
C VAL A 189 1.53 31.81 2.48
N ARG A 190 2.79 32.10 2.08
CA ARG A 190 3.94 31.23 2.41
C ARG A 190 4.09 31.03 3.91
N LYS A 191 3.98 32.11 4.70
CA LYS A 191 4.11 32.05 6.15
C LYS A 191 3.04 31.15 6.79
N GLN A 192 1.81 31.21 6.30
CA GLN A 192 0.73 30.41 6.89
C GLN A 192 0.79 28.95 6.44
N MET A 193 1.05 28.67 5.16
CA MET A 193 1.20 27.30 4.65
C MET A 193 2.36 26.56 5.30
N SER A 194 3.46 27.26 5.63
CA SER A 194 4.64 26.70 6.32
C SER A 194 4.34 26.06 7.68
N ARG A 195 3.13 26.23 8.23
CA ARG A 195 2.69 25.55 9.44
C ARG A 195 2.36 24.07 9.20
N ASP A 196 1.92 23.75 7.99
CA ASP A 196 1.36 22.44 7.64
C ASP A 196 2.27 21.69 6.64
N PHE A 197 2.90 22.39 5.70
CA PHE A 197 3.86 21.82 4.73
C PHE A 197 4.83 22.87 4.18
N ASP A 198 5.88 22.43 3.49
CA ASP A 198 6.85 23.33 2.85
C ASP A 198 6.29 23.92 1.53
N PRO A 199 5.98 25.23 1.45
CA PRO A 199 5.41 25.84 0.25
C PRO A 199 6.39 25.89 -0.93
N GLU A 200 7.69 25.66 -0.72
CA GLU A 200 8.67 25.57 -1.80
C GLU A 200 8.52 24.27 -2.62
N LEU A 201 7.73 23.31 -2.14
CA LEU A 201 7.38 22.10 -2.90
C LEU A 201 6.33 22.36 -3.99
N ILE A 202 5.66 23.51 -3.98
CA ILE A 202 4.72 23.90 -5.04
C ILE A 202 5.51 24.37 -6.26
N PRO A 203 5.29 23.80 -7.46
CA PRO A 203 6.00 24.22 -8.66
C PRO A 203 5.80 25.72 -8.95
N PRO A 204 6.88 26.49 -9.25
CA PRO A 204 6.79 27.93 -9.44
C PRO A 204 5.78 28.34 -10.53
N GLU A 205 5.64 27.56 -11.58
CA GLU A 205 4.68 27.80 -12.65
C GLU A 205 3.22 27.67 -12.19
N ILE A 206 2.93 26.74 -11.28
CA ILE A 206 1.60 26.57 -10.68
C ILE A 206 1.33 27.72 -9.72
N TRP A 207 2.31 28.05 -8.87
CA TRP A 207 2.23 29.18 -7.95
C TRP A 207 1.90 30.50 -8.69
N GLN A 208 2.65 30.81 -9.75
CA GLN A 208 2.44 32.03 -10.53
C GLN A 208 1.13 32.00 -11.31
N LYS A 209 0.70 30.84 -11.81
CA LYS A 209 -0.61 30.67 -12.46
C LYS A 209 -1.74 31.02 -11.48
N CYS A 210 -1.82 30.33 -10.35
CA CYS A 210 -2.89 30.51 -9.35
C CYS A 210 -2.90 31.94 -8.78
N LEU A 211 -1.73 32.55 -8.57
CA LEU A 211 -1.62 33.95 -8.15
C LEU A 211 -2.18 34.91 -9.20
N ALA A 212 -1.91 34.66 -10.49
CA ALA A 212 -2.44 35.49 -11.57
C ALA A 212 -3.97 35.35 -11.70
N GLU A 213 -4.49 34.15 -11.53
CA GLU A 213 -5.93 33.87 -11.50
C GLU A 213 -6.61 34.60 -10.33
N ALA A 214 -6.09 34.47 -9.10
CA ALA A 214 -6.62 35.17 -7.94
C ALA A 214 -6.65 36.70 -8.12
N ARG A 215 -5.58 37.28 -8.69
CA ARG A 215 -5.53 38.72 -8.99
C ARG A 215 -6.53 39.18 -10.05
N ALA A 216 -6.98 38.28 -10.94
CA ALA A 216 -7.96 38.61 -11.96
C ALA A 216 -9.40 38.62 -11.40
N GLU A 217 -9.63 38.05 -10.21
CA GLU A 217 -10.92 37.98 -9.54
C GLU A 217 -11.17 39.13 -8.53
N LEU A 218 -10.13 39.89 -8.16
CA LEU A 218 -10.19 41.08 -7.29
C LEU A 218 -10.50 42.36 -8.08
#